data_AF-A0A813HQ84-F1
#
_entry.id   AF-A0A813HQ84-F1
#
_cell.length_a   1.000
_cell.length_b   1.000
_cell.length_c   1.000
_cell.angle_alpha   90.00
_cell.angle_beta   90.00
_cell.angle_gamma   90.00
#
_symmetry.space_group_name_H-M   'P 1'
#
loop_
_entity.id
_entity.type
_entity.pdbx_description
1 polymer ?
#
loop_
_entity_poly.entity_id
_entity_poly.type
_entity_poly.pdbx_seq_one_letter_code
_entity_poly.pdbx_strand_id
1 'polypeptide(L)'
;MSGSVASTVSEAVGRAAGLVLVWAPALGAGSLEAVCALFDHTWPPTGSEDRSGSGGPGVKLLVMVEEGACEGDAQRAVAWCAERGFELLVVCSLTEPASLQAVARHWLAAGAGTPLLSGDSLQSESVDSENSAVRIVEALQCHAWPGLELKKTASEKRAMGSKEETGQKSLKELEKAKKAESGVDEMETLAQQMKEVRALSDDQQRRDRACDLAMRMAASFGIDTDSD
;
A
#
# COMPACT_ATOMS: atom_id res chain seq x y z
N MET A 1 1.75 -29.55 31.50
CA MET A 1 0.75 -28.57 31.01
C MET A 1 1.07 -28.28 29.55
N SER A 2 0.54 -29.11 28.64
CA SER A 2 0.72 -28.91 27.21
C SER A 2 -0.58 -28.35 26.66
N GLY A 3 -0.76 -27.04 26.75
CA GLY A 3 -1.76 -26.37 25.93
C GLY A 3 -1.38 -26.62 24.47
N SER A 4 -2.24 -27.33 23.72
CA SER A 4 -1.96 -27.61 22.31
C SER A 4 -1.94 -26.29 21.55
N VAL A 5 -0.84 -26.01 20.85
CA VAL A 5 -0.67 -24.81 20.00
C VAL A 5 -1.87 -24.60 19.06
N ALA A 6 -2.52 -25.68 18.63
CA ALA A 6 -3.73 -25.66 17.81
C ALA A 6 -4.91 -24.94 18.48
N SER A 7 -5.07 -25.07 19.80
CA SER A 7 -6.17 -24.43 20.54
C SER A 7 -6.00 -22.89 20.57
N THR A 8 -4.78 -22.42 20.80
CA THR A 8 -4.46 -20.98 20.82
C THR A 8 -4.67 -20.35 19.43
N VAL A 9 -4.27 -21.05 18.37
CA VAL A 9 -4.46 -20.57 16.99
C VAL A 9 -5.95 -20.49 16.65
N SER A 10 -6.73 -21.52 16.99
CA SER A 10 -8.18 -21.53 16.74
C SER A 10 -8.90 -20.38 17.43
N GLU A 11 -8.55 -20.08 18.69
CA GLU A 11 -9.18 -18.99 19.45
C GLU A 11 -8.78 -17.60 18.91
N ALA A 12 -7.55 -17.46 18.43
CA ALA A 12 -7.08 -16.22 17.81
C ALA A 12 -7.77 -15.96 16.46
N VAL A 13 -7.88 -17.00 15.62
CA VAL A 13 -8.59 -16.92 14.33
C VAL A 13 -10.07 -16.61 14.54
N GLY A 14 -10.71 -17.25 15.53
CA GLY A 14 -12.11 -17.04 15.89
C GLY A 14 -12.46 -15.59 16.28
N ARG A 15 -11.48 -14.82 16.75
CA ARG A 15 -11.65 -13.43 17.22
C ARG A 15 -11.06 -12.38 16.29
N ALA A 16 -10.43 -12.81 15.20
CA ALA A 16 -9.77 -11.89 14.29
C ALA A 16 -10.78 -10.98 13.60
N ALA A 17 -10.52 -9.66 13.55
CA ALA A 17 -11.34 -8.71 12.80
C ALA A 17 -11.16 -8.86 11.28
N GLY A 18 -10.00 -9.38 10.86
CA GLY A 18 -9.70 -9.73 9.48
C GLY A 18 -8.75 -10.93 9.43
N LEU A 19 -8.86 -11.74 8.39
CA LEU A 19 -8.04 -12.92 8.17
C LEU A 19 -7.42 -12.85 6.78
N VAL A 20 -6.10 -13.00 6.75
CA VAL A 20 -5.32 -13.10 5.51
C VAL A 20 -4.60 -14.43 5.53
N LEU A 21 -4.98 -15.33 4.63
CA LEU A 21 -4.31 -16.60 4.42
C LEU A 21 -3.31 -16.44 3.27
N VAL A 22 -2.10 -16.94 3.46
CA VAL A 22 -1.05 -16.87 2.44
C VAL A 22 -0.70 -18.28 2.02
N TRP A 23 -0.82 -18.56 0.73
CA TRP A 23 -0.46 -19.83 0.12
C TRP A 23 0.69 -19.61 -0.87
N ALA A 24 1.82 -20.26 -0.62
CA ALA A 24 3.05 -20.12 -1.41
C ALA A 24 3.58 -21.51 -1.82
N PRO A 25 3.14 -22.06 -2.98
CA PRO A 25 3.50 -23.42 -3.42
C PRO A 25 5.02 -23.65 -3.52
N ALA A 26 5.76 -22.68 -4.07
CA ALA A 26 7.20 -22.76 -4.29
C ALA A 26 8.02 -22.94 -3.00
N LEU A 27 7.52 -22.43 -1.87
CA LEU A 27 8.26 -22.49 -0.60
C LEU A 27 8.12 -23.85 0.11
N GLY A 28 7.35 -24.78 -0.46
CA GLY A 28 7.01 -26.05 0.20
C GLY A 28 6.29 -25.85 1.53
N ALA A 29 5.80 -24.64 1.81
CA ALA A 29 5.24 -24.19 3.08
C ALA A 29 3.79 -24.69 3.31
N GLY A 30 3.32 -25.61 2.47
CA GLY A 30 1.99 -26.21 2.55
C GLY A 30 1.30 -26.27 1.19
N SER A 31 0.51 -27.32 0.98
CA SER A 31 -0.44 -27.39 -0.12
C SER A 31 -1.64 -26.49 0.17
N LEU A 32 -2.41 -26.16 -0.87
CA LEU A 32 -3.73 -25.52 -0.69
C LEU A 32 -4.56 -26.29 0.34
N GLU A 33 -4.50 -27.62 0.31
CA GLU A 33 -5.19 -28.51 1.25
C GLU A 33 -4.79 -28.26 2.72
N ALA A 34 -3.53 -27.97 3.01
CA ALA A 34 -3.08 -27.64 4.37
C ALA A 34 -3.69 -26.31 4.86
N VAL A 35 -3.76 -25.30 3.99
CA VAL A 35 -4.38 -24.00 4.29
C VAL A 35 -5.89 -24.17 4.51
N CYS A 36 -6.55 -24.91 3.62
CA CYS A 36 -7.97 -25.25 3.74
C CYS A 36 -8.26 -26.00 5.04
N ALA A 37 -7.47 -27.04 5.36
CA ALA A 37 -7.64 -27.84 6.57
C ALA A 37 -7.42 -27.00 7.84
N LEU A 38 -6.41 -26.13 7.86
CA LEU A 38 -6.18 -25.22 8.98
C LEU A 38 -7.41 -24.34 9.25
N PHE A 39 -8.03 -23.81 8.20
CA PHE A 39 -9.23 -22.99 8.33
C PHE A 39 -10.44 -23.84 8.76
N ASP A 40 -10.70 -24.96 8.10
CA ASP A 40 -11.86 -25.80 8.39
C ASP A 40 -11.83 -26.40 9.80
N HIS A 41 -10.64 -26.64 10.36
CA HIS A 41 -10.47 -27.04 11.75
C HIS A 41 -10.70 -25.91 12.76
N THR A 42 -10.45 -24.66 12.38
CA THR A 42 -10.54 -23.50 13.28
C THR A 42 -11.87 -22.76 13.17
N TRP A 43 -12.55 -22.88 12.03
CA TRP A 43 -13.80 -22.21 11.73
C TRP A 43 -14.85 -23.24 11.34
N PRO A 44 -15.73 -23.66 12.27
CA PRO A 44 -16.76 -24.64 11.93
C PRO A 44 -17.65 -24.09 10.81
N PRO A 45 -18.15 -24.96 9.91
CA PRO A 45 -19.00 -24.54 8.81
C PRO A 45 -20.17 -23.72 9.33
N THR A 46 -20.43 -22.60 8.67
CA THR A 46 -21.42 -21.57 8.99
C THR A 46 -22.89 -22.05 9.00
N GLY A 47 -23.15 -23.36 8.98
CA GLY A 47 -24.49 -23.96 9.00
C GLY A 47 -25.21 -23.92 10.36
N SER A 48 -24.66 -23.24 11.36
CA SER A 48 -25.38 -22.90 12.59
C SER A 48 -26.06 -21.53 12.39
N GLU A 49 -27.19 -21.52 11.67
CA GLU A 49 -27.98 -20.32 11.35
C GLU A 49 -28.46 -19.52 12.60
N ASP A 50 -28.32 -20.06 13.80
CA ASP A 50 -28.81 -19.43 15.04
C ASP A 50 -27.86 -18.37 15.65
N ARG A 51 -26.70 -18.10 15.05
CA ARG A 51 -25.82 -17.01 15.52
C ARG A 51 -26.16 -15.68 14.83
N SER A 52 -27.33 -15.14 15.17
CA SER A 52 -27.78 -13.78 14.82
C SER A 52 -26.93 -12.64 15.43
N GLY A 53 -25.70 -12.91 15.87
CA GLY A 53 -24.80 -11.96 16.53
C GLY A 53 -23.48 -11.79 15.79
N SER A 54 -23.52 -11.15 14.63
CA SER A 54 -22.51 -10.24 14.03
C SER A 54 -20.99 -10.48 14.21
N GLY A 55 -20.50 -11.71 14.42
CA GLY A 55 -19.13 -11.95 14.89
C GLY A 55 -18.18 -12.64 13.92
N GLY A 56 -18.41 -12.59 12.60
CA GLY A 56 -17.43 -13.10 11.63
C GLY A 56 -16.30 -12.09 11.38
N PRO A 57 -15.08 -12.52 11.02
CA PRO A 57 -14.05 -11.61 10.53
C PRO A 57 -14.61 -10.86 9.32
N GLY A 58 -14.48 -9.55 9.35
CA GLY A 58 -15.09 -8.70 8.35
C GLY A 58 -14.32 -8.68 7.04
N VAL A 59 -13.00 -8.90 7.07
CA VAL A 59 -12.17 -9.08 5.88
C VAL A 59 -11.62 -10.51 5.84
N LYS A 60 -11.76 -11.18 4.70
CA LYS A 60 -11.23 -12.52 4.45
C LYS A 60 -10.53 -12.55 3.10
N LEU A 61 -9.20 -12.62 3.10
CA LEU A 61 -8.38 -12.67 1.90
C LEU A 61 -7.61 -13.98 1.84
N LEU A 62 -7.59 -14.64 0.69
CA LEU A 62 -6.62 -15.68 0.37
C LEU A 62 -5.65 -15.13 -0.67
N VAL A 63 -4.37 -15.05 -0.31
CA VAL A 63 -3.30 -14.53 -1.15
C VAL A 63 -2.46 -15.69 -1.66
N MET A 64 -2.44 -15.87 -2.98
CA MET A 64 -1.56 -16.83 -3.62
C MET A 64 -0.27 -16.12 -4.04
N VAL A 65 0.86 -16.52 -3.45
CA VAL A 65 2.19 -16.00 -3.81
C VAL A 65 2.75 -16.86 -4.92
N GLU A 66 3.06 -16.24 -6.05
CA GLU A 66 3.49 -16.97 -7.24
C GLU A 66 4.88 -17.57 -7.09
N GLU A 67 4.94 -18.89 -7.25
CA GLU A 67 5.71 -19.59 -8.27
C GLU A 67 5.22 -21.05 -8.26
N GLY A 68 4.85 -21.61 -9.42
CA GLY A 68 4.60 -23.05 -9.56
C GLY A 68 3.25 -23.61 -9.06
N ALA A 69 2.21 -22.80 -8.88
CA ALA A 69 0.86 -23.32 -8.65
C ALA A 69 0.37 -24.09 -9.90
N CYS A 70 -0.20 -25.28 -9.73
CA CYS A 70 -0.86 -25.95 -10.85
C CYS A 70 -2.22 -25.28 -11.13
N GLU A 71 -2.62 -25.19 -12.40
CA GLU A 71 -3.91 -24.61 -12.82
C GLU A 71 -5.10 -25.21 -12.06
N GLY A 72 -5.02 -26.52 -11.76
CA GLY A 72 -6.02 -27.23 -10.96
C GLY A 72 -6.16 -26.70 -9.54
N ASP A 73 -5.06 -26.35 -8.87
CA ASP A 73 -5.12 -25.82 -7.50
C ASP A 73 -5.63 -24.37 -7.49
N ALA A 74 -5.32 -23.56 -8.51
CA ALA A 74 -5.89 -22.23 -8.64
C ALA A 74 -7.42 -22.28 -8.75
N GLN A 75 -7.96 -23.14 -9.63
CA GLN A 75 -9.41 -23.32 -9.77
C GLN A 75 -10.07 -23.84 -8.50
N ARG A 76 -9.41 -24.77 -7.78
CA ARG A 76 -9.88 -25.26 -6.48
C ARG A 76 -9.88 -24.17 -5.43
N ALA A 77 -8.85 -23.33 -5.39
CA ALA A 77 -8.78 -22.20 -4.47
C ALA A 77 -9.91 -21.20 -4.73
N VAL A 78 -10.23 -20.91 -6.00
CA VAL A 78 -11.37 -20.05 -6.38
C VAL A 78 -12.68 -20.60 -5.80
N ALA A 79 -12.96 -21.88 -6.03
CA ALA A 79 -14.17 -22.52 -5.52
C ALA A 79 -14.24 -22.51 -3.99
N TRP A 80 -13.13 -22.88 -3.33
CA TRP A 80 -13.03 -22.91 -1.87
C TRP A 80 -13.24 -21.52 -1.25
N CYS A 81 -12.66 -20.48 -1.85
CA CYS A 81 -12.82 -19.09 -1.43
C CYS A 81 -14.28 -18.63 -1.54
N ALA A 82 -14.93 -18.91 -2.68
CA ALA A 82 -16.32 -18.54 -2.90
C ALA A 82 -17.26 -19.16 -1.84
N GLU A 83 -17.05 -20.43 -1.49
CA GLU A 83 -17.85 -21.12 -0.46
C GLU A 83 -17.71 -20.52 0.94
N ARG A 84 -16.54 -19.95 1.27
CA ARG A 84 -16.20 -19.48 2.63
C ARG A 84 -16.24 -17.95 2.77
N GLY A 85 -16.57 -17.26 1.68
CA GLY A 85 -16.62 -15.81 1.59
C GLY A 85 -15.24 -15.16 1.65
N PHE A 86 -14.22 -15.80 1.10
CA PHE A 86 -12.90 -15.20 0.89
C PHE A 86 -12.84 -14.53 -0.49
N GLU A 87 -12.16 -13.39 -0.55
CA GLU A 87 -11.66 -12.83 -1.80
C GLU A 87 -10.32 -13.48 -2.12
N LEU A 88 -10.22 -14.14 -3.28
CA LEU A 88 -8.98 -14.73 -3.76
C LEU A 88 -8.19 -13.68 -4.54
N LEU A 89 -6.97 -13.41 -4.09
CA LEU A 89 -5.99 -12.58 -4.78
C LEU A 89 -4.96 -13.51 -5.43
N VAL A 90 -5.16 -13.73 -6.73
CA VAL A 90 -4.33 -14.60 -7.57
C VAL A 90 -3.05 -13.83 -7.92
N VAL A 91 -1.89 -14.43 -7.65
CA VAL A 91 -0.55 -13.91 -7.99
C VAL A 91 -0.22 -12.58 -7.31
N CYS A 92 0.32 -12.67 -6.09
CA CYS A 92 0.94 -11.53 -5.43
C CYS A 92 2.46 -11.69 -5.47
N SER A 93 3.11 -11.00 -6.42
CA SER A 93 4.57 -10.85 -6.47
C SER A 93 5.01 -9.84 -5.40
N LEU A 94 4.84 -10.19 -4.12
CA LEU A 94 5.30 -9.34 -3.00
C LEU A 94 6.84 -9.15 -3.01
N THR A 95 7.55 -9.95 -3.79
CA THR A 95 8.99 -9.86 -4.03
C THR A 95 9.36 -8.84 -5.10
N GLU A 96 8.43 -8.43 -5.96
CA GLU A 96 8.71 -7.49 -7.04
C GLU A 96 8.76 -6.05 -6.52
N PRO A 97 9.86 -5.31 -6.76
CA PRO A 97 9.99 -3.92 -6.32
C PRO A 97 8.89 -3.01 -6.88
N ALA A 98 8.36 -3.32 -8.07
CA ALA A 98 7.30 -2.55 -8.72
C ALA A 98 5.99 -2.62 -7.91
N SER A 99 5.59 -3.81 -7.46
CA SER A 99 4.41 -4.05 -6.62
C SER A 99 4.51 -3.28 -5.30
N LEU A 100 5.67 -3.31 -4.65
CA LEU A 100 5.93 -2.54 -3.44
C LEU A 100 5.92 -1.03 -3.67
N GLN A 101 6.46 -0.57 -4.80
CA GLN A 101 6.43 0.85 -5.17
C GLN A 101 5.00 1.32 -5.46
N ALA A 102 4.17 0.49 -6.09
CA ALA A 102 2.75 0.77 -6.32
C ALA A 102 2.00 0.93 -4.99
N VAL A 103 2.20 0.01 -4.04
CA VAL A 103 1.67 0.10 -2.68
C VAL A 103 2.13 1.38 -1.97
N ALA A 104 3.42 1.71 -2.06
CA ALA A 104 3.96 2.91 -1.43
C ALA A 104 3.35 4.20 -2.01
N ARG A 105 3.23 4.28 -3.34
CA ARG A 105 2.56 5.40 -4.03
C ARG A 105 1.10 5.52 -3.60
N HIS A 106 0.39 4.39 -3.56
CA HIS A 106 -1.00 4.34 -3.13
C HIS A 106 -1.16 4.82 -1.68
N TRP A 107 -0.28 4.38 -0.78
CA TRP A 107 -0.28 4.82 0.62
C TRP A 107 -0.02 6.32 0.78
N LEU A 108 0.93 6.87 0.02
CA LEU A 108 1.21 8.30 0.02
C LEU A 108 0.03 9.12 -0.51
N ALA A 109 -0.64 8.64 -1.56
CA ALA A 109 -1.82 9.29 -2.14
C ALA A 109 -3.04 9.22 -1.21
N ALA A 110 -3.22 8.13 -0.46
CA ALA A 110 -4.29 7.99 0.54
C ALA A 110 -4.22 9.07 1.62
N GLY A 111 -3.00 9.45 2.03
CA GLY A 111 -2.75 10.50 3.01
C GLY A 111 -3.17 11.91 2.56
N ALA A 112 -3.38 12.12 1.26
CA ALA A 112 -3.82 13.39 0.67
C ALA A 112 -5.36 13.54 0.61
N GLY A 113 -6.13 12.58 1.12
CA GLY A 113 -7.60 12.62 1.10
C GLY A 113 -8.21 12.18 -0.25
N THR A 114 -7.40 11.62 -1.15
CA THR A 114 -7.87 11.04 -2.40
C THR A 114 -8.71 9.78 -2.09
N PRO A 115 -9.97 9.69 -2.56
CA PRO A 115 -10.78 8.49 -2.34
C PRO A 115 -10.11 7.31 -3.03
N LEU A 116 -9.87 6.24 -2.28
CA LEU A 116 -9.08 5.09 -2.72
C LEU A 116 -9.73 4.32 -3.88
N LEU A 117 -11.05 4.43 -4.02
CA LEU A 117 -11.84 3.84 -5.10
C LEU A 117 -11.95 4.75 -6.34
N SER A 118 -11.11 5.77 -6.47
CA SER A 118 -11.16 6.70 -7.61
C SER A 118 -10.63 6.04 -8.89
N GLY A 119 -11.45 5.16 -9.46
CA GLY A 119 -11.78 5.02 -10.88
C GLY A 119 -10.71 4.64 -11.90
N ASP A 120 -9.45 5.03 -11.74
CA ASP A 120 -8.46 4.95 -12.81
C ASP A 120 -7.82 3.56 -12.91
N SER A 121 -7.73 2.82 -11.80
CA SER A 121 -7.21 1.44 -11.81
C SER A 121 -8.18 0.40 -12.38
N LEU A 122 -9.47 0.72 -12.52
CA LEU A 122 -10.49 -0.23 -13.02
C LEU A 122 -10.65 -0.21 -14.54
N GLN A 123 -9.98 0.70 -15.26
CA GLN A 123 -10.07 0.79 -16.72
C GLN A 123 -8.95 0.06 -17.47
N SER A 124 -7.99 -0.56 -16.76
CA SER A 124 -7.07 -1.49 -17.42
C SER A 124 -7.81 -2.80 -17.66
N GLU A 125 -8.28 -3.02 -18.89
CA GLU A 125 -8.95 -4.27 -19.31
C GLU A 125 -8.03 -5.50 -19.28
N SER A 126 -6.75 -5.32 -18.95
CA SER A 126 -5.92 -6.43 -18.57
C SER A 126 -6.23 -6.80 -17.11
N VAL A 127 -6.77 -8.01 -16.94
CA VAL A 127 -6.98 -8.66 -15.63
C VAL A 127 -5.61 -9.09 -15.07
N ASP A 128 -4.64 -8.18 -15.12
CA ASP A 128 -3.26 -8.44 -14.77
C ASP A 128 -3.16 -8.29 -13.26
N SER A 129 -3.06 -9.44 -12.60
CA SER A 129 -2.12 -9.82 -11.54
C SER A 129 -1.24 -8.74 -10.86
N GLU A 130 -0.81 -7.69 -11.57
CA GLU A 130 0.19 -6.70 -11.15
C GLU A 130 -0.26 -5.81 -9.98
N ASN A 131 -1.57 -5.74 -9.70
CA ASN A 131 -2.13 -4.87 -8.65
C ASN A 131 -2.66 -5.62 -7.42
N SER A 132 -2.36 -6.91 -7.26
CA SER A 132 -2.85 -7.71 -6.13
C SER A 132 -2.39 -7.16 -4.76
N ALA A 133 -1.17 -6.62 -4.67
CA ALA A 133 -0.66 -6.01 -3.43
C ALA A 133 -1.42 -4.72 -3.05
N VAL A 134 -1.77 -3.90 -4.05
CA VAL A 134 -2.59 -2.69 -3.85
C VAL A 134 -3.99 -3.09 -3.37
N ARG A 135 -4.56 -4.14 -3.98
CA ARG A 135 -5.87 -4.66 -3.59
C ARG A 135 -5.94 -5.13 -2.13
N ILE A 136 -4.86 -5.74 -1.61
CA ILE A 136 -4.76 -6.08 -0.17
C ILE A 136 -4.90 -4.81 0.68
N VAL A 137 -4.18 -3.75 0.33
CA VAL A 137 -4.20 -2.49 1.07
C VAL A 137 -5.59 -1.85 1.02
N GLU A 138 -6.23 -1.81 -0.15
CA GLU A 138 -7.59 -1.31 -0.29
C GLU A 138 -8.59 -2.08 0.57
N ALA A 139 -8.56 -3.41 0.51
CA ALA A 139 -9.45 -4.26 1.29
C ALA A 139 -9.30 -4.01 2.80
N LEU A 140 -8.06 -3.81 3.27
CA LEU A 140 -7.77 -3.49 4.66
C LEU A 140 -8.21 -2.06 5.03
N GLN A 141 -8.06 -1.09 4.13
CA GLN A 141 -8.42 0.31 4.39
C GLN A 141 -9.93 0.57 4.34
N CYS A 142 -10.66 -0.13 3.48
CA CYS A 142 -12.12 -0.03 3.38
C CYS A 142 -12.85 -0.72 4.55
N HIS A 143 -12.14 -1.48 5.37
CA HIS A 143 -12.77 -2.16 6.49
C HIS A 143 -12.98 -1.22 7.70
N ALA A 144 -14.15 -1.33 8.33
CA ALA A 144 -14.55 -0.45 9.44
C ALA A 144 -13.87 -0.78 10.79
N TRP A 145 -13.10 -1.87 10.87
CA TRP A 145 -12.37 -2.35 12.05
C TRP A 145 -13.12 -2.15 13.39
N PRO A 146 -14.22 -2.89 13.64
CA PRO A 146 -15.04 -2.70 14.83
C PRO A 146 -14.22 -2.80 16.12
N GLY A 147 -14.38 -1.81 17.01
CA GLY A 147 -13.66 -1.75 18.29
C GLY A 147 -12.23 -1.18 18.20
N LEU A 148 -11.76 -0.79 17.01
CA LEU A 148 -10.54 0.00 16.86
C LEU A 148 -10.88 1.47 16.63
N GLU A 149 -10.30 2.34 17.46
CA GLU A 149 -10.34 3.78 17.22
C GLU A 149 -9.15 4.17 16.32
N LEU A 150 -9.46 4.73 15.14
CA LEU A 150 -8.43 5.28 14.27
C LEU A 150 -7.75 6.46 14.98
N LYS A 151 -6.43 6.36 15.15
CA LYS A 151 -5.63 7.45 15.69
C LYS A 151 -5.68 8.61 14.70
N LYS A 152 -6.44 9.66 15.02
CA LYS A 152 -6.51 10.90 14.24
C LYS A 152 -5.09 11.38 13.96
N THR A 153 -4.73 11.41 12.68
CA THR A 153 -3.42 11.89 12.26
C THR A 153 -3.34 13.41 12.46
N ALA A 154 -2.13 13.94 12.62
CA ALA A 154 -1.92 15.36 12.90
C ALA A 154 -2.45 16.30 11.79
N SER A 155 -2.71 15.78 10.58
CA SER A 155 -3.29 16.54 9.47
C SER A 155 -4.74 16.96 9.74
N GLU A 156 -5.57 16.11 10.37
CA GLU A 156 -6.95 16.48 10.73
C GLU A 156 -7.03 17.59 11.78
N LYS A 157 -6.03 17.70 12.66
CA LYS A 157 -5.97 18.79 13.65
C LYS A 157 -5.80 20.17 13.01
N ARG A 158 -5.26 20.26 11.79
CA ARG A 158 -5.12 21.54 11.08
C ARG A 158 -6.41 21.98 10.39
N ALA A 159 -7.21 21.03 9.92
CA ALA A 159 -8.44 21.35 9.18
C ALA A 159 -9.59 21.84 10.06
N MET A 160 -9.67 21.42 11.33
CA MET A 160 -10.76 21.81 12.25
C MET A 160 -10.42 22.97 13.20
N GLY A 161 -9.19 23.50 13.17
CA GLY A 161 -8.72 24.54 14.10
C GLY A 161 -8.97 25.99 13.67
N SER A 162 -9.80 26.23 12.66
CA SER A 162 -9.98 27.58 12.07
C SER A 162 -11.39 28.14 12.30
N LYS A 163 -11.72 28.41 13.56
CA LYS A 163 -12.67 29.48 13.88
C LYS A 163 -12.19 30.28 15.08
N GLU A 164 -11.96 31.55 14.80
CA GLU A 164 -12.03 32.70 15.70
C GLU A 164 -11.00 32.77 16.83
N GLU A 165 -9.83 33.34 16.54
CA GLU A 165 -9.44 34.66 17.09
C GLU A 165 -8.03 35.04 16.62
N THR A 166 -7.81 36.35 16.48
CA THR A 166 -6.51 37.03 16.27
C THR A 166 -6.05 37.21 14.83
N GLY A 167 -6.75 38.10 14.13
CA GLY A 167 -6.23 38.76 12.92
C GLY A 167 -4.93 39.54 13.19
N GLN A 168 -4.08 39.57 12.15
CA GLN A 168 -2.89 40.40 11.91
C GLN A 168 -1.49 39.78 12.02
N LYS A 169 -1.29 38.56 12.54
CA LYS A 169 0.03 37.87 12.42
C LYS A 169 0.17 36.94 11.21
N SER A 170 -0.92 36.68 10.49
CA SER A 170 -1.02 35.58 9.51
C SER A 170 -0.38 35.86 8.12
N LEU A 171 -0.22 37.11 7.69
CA LEU A 171 0.31 37.40 6.34
C LEU A 171 1.81 37.07 6.18
N LYS A 172 2.63 37.28 7.23
CA LYS A 172 4.08 37.02 7.15
C LYS A 172 4.44 35.53 7.21
N GLU A 173 3.62 34.70 7.85
CA GLU A 173 3.84 33.24 7.85
C GLU A 173 3.37 32.57 6.56
N LEU A 174 2.32 33.09 5.91
CA LEU A 174 1.83 32.59 4.63
C LEU A 174 2.82 32.84 3.48
N GLU A 175 3.52 33.98 3.46
CA GLU A 175 4.61 34.21 2.50
C GLU A 175 5.83 33.32 2.76
N LYS A 176 6.13 33.02 4.03
CA LYS A 176 7.22 32.12 4.39
C LYS A 176 6.93 30.66 3.99
N ALA A 177 5.67 30.23 4.10
CA ALA A 177 5.22 28.91 3.66
C ALA A 177 5.26 28.76 2.13
N LYS A 178 4.83 29.78 1.36
CA LYS A 178 4.91 29.75 -0.11
C LYS A 178 6.35 29.69 -0.65
N LYS A 179 7.33 30.25 0.06
CA LYS A 179 8.75 30.08 -0.29
C LYS A 179 9.29 28.68 -0.03
N ALA A 180 8.69 27.91 0.88
CA ALA A 180 9.15 26.56 1.21
C ALA A 180 8.67 25.49 0.21
N GLU A 181 7.47 25.64 -0.36
CA GLU A 181 6.97 24.71 -1.39
C GLU A 181 7.68 24.87 -2.74
N SER A 182 8.05 26.10 -3.14
CA SER A 182 8.83 26.35 -4.37
C SER A 182 10.15 25.59 -4.42
N GLY A 183 10.81 25.39 -3.27
CA GLY A 183 12.11 24.72 -3.22
C GLY A 183 12.05 23.21 -3.49
N VAL A 184 10.91 22.56 -3.26
CA VAL A 184 10.75 21.12 -3.49
C VAL A 184 10.59 20.83 -4.99
N ASP A 185 9.75 21.61 -5.68
CA ASP A 185 9.53 21.48 -7.13
C ASP A 185 10.80 21.78 -7.93
N GLU A 186 11.61 22.74 -7.48
CA GLU A 186 12.92 23.05 -8.07
C GLU A 186 13.90 21.87 -7.90
N MET A 187 13.91 21.21 -6.74
CA MET A 187 14.78 20.07 -6.49
C MET A 187 14.40 18.82 -7.29
N GLU A 188 13.09 18.57 -7.48
CA GLU A 188 12.61 17.51 -8.35
C GLU A 188 12.98 17.76 -9.82
N THR A 189 12.84 19.01 -10.28
CA THR A 189 13.24 19.42 -11.63
C THR A 189 14.74 19.18 -11.87
N LEU A 190 15.60 19.52 -10.90
CA LEU A 190 17.04 19.28 -10.98
C LEU A 190 17.39 17.77 -11.02
N ALA A 191 16.69 16.95 -10.23
CA ALA A 191 16.89 15.50 -10.23
C ALA A 191 16.54 14.87 -11.59
N GLN A 192 15.44 15.33 -12.21
CA GLN A 192 15.04 14.88 -13.53
C GLN A 192 16.07 15.29 -14.60
N GLN A 193 16.59 16.51 -14.55
CA GLN A 193 17.65 16.97 -15.46
C GLN A 193 18.95 16.16 -15.32
N MET A 194 19.35 15.76 -14.10
CA MET A 194 20.50 14.87 -13.91
C MET A 194 20.29 13.51 -14.60
N LYS A 195 19.08 12.97 -14.56
CA LYS A 195 18.73 11.71 -15.21
C LYS A 195 18.83 11.82 -16.73
N GLU A 196 18.36 12.93 -17.30
CA GLU A 196 18.47 13.22 -18.73
C GLU A 196 19.94 13.31 -19.18
N VAL A 197 20.79 13.99 -18.42
CA VAL A 197 22.23 14.09 -18.72
C VAL A 197 22.89 12.71 -18.74
N ARG A 198 22.55 11.82 -17.80
CA ARG A 198 23.10 10.45 -17.77
C ARG A 198 22.65 9.60 -18.96
N ALA A 199 21.47 9.89 -19.52
CA ALA A 199 20.92 9.17 -20.66
C ALA A 199 21.54 9.56 -22.01
N LEU A 200 22.27 10.68 -22.08
CA LEU A 200 22.95 11.11 -23.30
C LEU A 200 24.08 10.14 -23.68
N SER A 201 24.07 9.71 -24.95
CA SER A 201 25.05 8.76 -25.50
C SER A 201 26.35 9.43 -25.95
N ASP A 202 26.30 10.71 -26.32
CA ASP A 202 27.50 11.47 -26.70
C ASP A 202 28.23 12.02 -25.47
N ASP A 203 29.51 11.70 -25.40
CA ASP A 203 30.33 11.91 -24.23
C ASP A 203 30.68 13.38 -23.99
N GLN A 204 30.87 14.13 -25.08
CA GLN A 204 31.18 15.56 -25.03
C GLN A 204 29.94 16.37 -24.66
N GLN A 205 28.82 16.12 -25.36
CA GLN A 205 27.55 16.77 -25.06
C GLN A 205 27.08 16.51 -23.63
N ARG A 206 27.31 15.30 -23.10
CA ARG A 206 27.02 14.95 -21.71
C ARG A 206 27.82 15.78 -20.71
N ARG A 207 29.12 16.00 -20.96
CA ARG A 207 29.99 16.82 -20.10
C ARG A 207 29.57 18.28 -20.13
N ASP A 208 29.30 18.82 -21.31
CA ASP A 208 28.89 20.21 -21.47
C ASP A 208 27.57 20.47 -20.73
N ARG A 209 26.57 19.58 -20.89
CA ARG A 209 25.30 19.65 -20.15
C ARG A 209 25.44 19.45 -18.65
N ALA A 210 26.35 18.58 -18.21
CA ALA A 210 26.64 18.39 -16.79
C ALA A 210 27.26 19.65 -16.17
N CYS A 211 28.15 20.34 -16.89
CA CYS A 211 28.76 21.60 -16.48
C CYS A 211 27.70 22.69 -16.30
N ASP A 212 26.82 22.87 -17.30
CA ASP A 212 25.72 23.83 -17.25
C ASP A 212 24.79 23.58 -16.07
N LEU A 213 24.44 22.31 -15.82
CA LEU A 213 23.57 21.92 -14.70
C LEU A 213 24.26 22.20 -13.35
N ALA A 214 25.55 21.90 -13.23
CA ALA A 214 26.32 22.18 -12.01
C ALA A 214 26.38 23.68 -11.70
N MET A 215 26.58 24.53 -12.72
CA MET A 215 26.58 25.99 -12.56
C MET A 215 25.21 26.52 -12.10
N ARG A 216 24.11 26.00 -12.64
CA ARG A 216 22.76 26.36 -12.16
C ARG A 216 22.50 25.90 -10.73
N MET A 217 22.97 24.70 -10.37
CA MET A 217 22.87 24.23 -9.00
C MET A 217 23.65 25.13 -8.04
N ALA A 218 24.90 25.48 -8.37
CA ALA A 218 25.70 26.39 -7.56
C ALA A 218 24.99 27.74 -7.35
N ALA A 219 24.43 28.32 -8.41
CA ALA A 219 23.63 29.55 -8.32
C ALA A 219 22.39 29.40 -7.43
N SER A 220 21.65 28.28 -7.54
CA SER A 220 20.46 28.02 -6.73
C SER A 220 20.75 27.90 -5.23
N PHE A 221 21.96 27.44 -4.85
CA PHE A 221 22.41 27.38 -3.46
C PHE A 221 23.00 28.69 -2.94
N GLY A 222 22.99 29.76 -3.75
CA GLY A 222 23.62 31.03 -3.39
C GLY A 222 25.13 30.91 -3.21
N ILE A 223 25.77 29.94 -3.90
CA ILE A 223 27.23 29.86 -3.99
C ILE A 223 27.63 30.88 -5.06
N ASP A 224 27.56 32.16 -4.71
CA ASP A 224 28.09 33.23 -5.54
C ASP A 224 29.61 33.07 -5.61
N THR A 225 30.15 33.00 -6.83
CA THR A 225 31.58 32.78 -7.11
C THR A 225 32.48 33.97 -6.73
N ASP A 226 31.94 34.97 -6.03
CA ASP A 226 32.60 36.25 -5.70
C ASP A 226 33.27 36.23 -4.31
N SER A 227 33.88 35.11 -3.92
CA SER A 227 34.81 35.08 -2.77
C SER A 227 36.25 35.07 -3.27
N ASP A 228 36.79 36.27 -3.47
CA ASP A 228 38.24 36.55 -3.60
C ASP A 228 38.98 36.37 -2.25
#